data_AF-A0A6N7MBQ7-F1
#
_entry.id   AF-A0A6N7MBQ7-F1
#
_cell.length_a   1.000
_cell.length_b   1.000
_cell.length_c   1.000
_cell.angle_alpha   90.00
_cell.angle_beta   90.00
_cell.angle_gamma   90.00
#
_symmetry.space_group_name_H-M   'P 1'
#
loop_
_entity.id
_entity.type
_entity.pdbx_description
1 polymer ?
#
loop_
_entity_poly.entity_id
_entity_poly.type
_entity_poly.pdbx_seq_one_letter_code
_entity_poly.pdbx_strand_id
1 'polypeptide(L)'
;MKPLNVLLLVVLGVLWGGSFSFMRYLAPIFGPVLTADMRLLIGGSVLCLVFIFFGVRLDWRKHWQEYTVIGLLNSGAPFLLYSFAALHIPGSVSSIINSLA
;
A
#
# COMPACT_ATOMS: atom_id res chain seq x y z
N MET A 1 18.78 -19.37 9.97
CA MET A 1 17.80 -18.29 10.19
C MET A 1 16.95 -18.64 11.40
N LYS A 2 16.63 -17.69 12.28
CA LYS A 2 15.73 -17.98 13.41
C LYS A 2 14.36 -18.40 12.86
N PRO A 3 13.69 -19.43 13.40
CA PRO A 3 12.39 -19.91 12.90
C PRO A 3 11.33 -18.80 12.90
N LEU A 4 11.44 -17.85 13.83
CA LEU A 4 10.60 -16.65 13.90
C LEU A 4 10.70 -15.77 12.64
N ASN A 5 11.88 -15.66 12.01
CA ASN A 5 12.06 -14.86 10.80
C ASN A 5 11.39 -15.51 9.59
N VAL A 6 11.40 -16.85 9.52
CA VAL A 6 10.71 -17.59 8.46
C VAL A 6 9.20 -17.42 8.59
N LEU A 7 8.67 -17.50 9.82
CA LEU A 7 7.25 -17.24 10.08
C LEU A 7 6.86 -15.80 9.69
N LEU A 8 7.66 -14.81 10.08
CA LEU A 8 7.44 -13.42 9.69
C LEU A 8 7.43 -13.23 8.18
N LEU A 9 8.35 -13.87 7.44
CA LEU A 9 8.38 -13.81 5.98
C LEU A 9 7.14 -14.44 5.33
N VAL A 10 6.68 -15.59 5.84
CA VAL A 10 5.47 -16.24 5.35
C VAL A 10 4.23 -15.37 5.59
N VAL A 11 4.09 -14.84 6.82
CA VAL A 11 2.98 -13.93 7.15
C VAL A 11 3.02 -12.68 6.30
N LEU A 12 4.21 -12.09 6.11
CA LEU A 12 4.40 -10.92 5.27
C LEU A 12 3.99 -11.21 3.81
N GLY A 13 4.40 -12.36 3.26
CA GLY A 13 4.04 -12.78 1.92
C GLY A 13 2.53 -12.99 1.74
N VAL A 14 1.86 -13.60 2.73
CA VAL A 14 0.40 -13.78 2.72
C VAL A 14 -0.32 -12.44 2.80
N LEU A 15 0.14 -11.52 3.67
CA LEU A 15 -0.44 -10.19 3.82
C LEU A 15 -0.28 -9.36 2.55
N TRP A 16 0.91 -9.35 1.95
CA TRP A 16 1.16 -8.62 0.71
C TRP A 16 0.41 -9.21 -0.48
N GLY A 17 0.51 -10.52 -0.70
CA GLY A 17 -0.15 -11.19 -1.84
C GLY A 17 -1.68 -11.21 -1.74
N GLY A 18 -2.22 -11.48 -0.55
CA GLY A 18 -3.66 -11.47 -0.31
C GLY A 18 -4.28 -10.09 -0.53
N SER A 19 -3.55 -9.02 -0.21
CA SER A 19 -4.02 -7.64 -0.37
C SER A 19 -4.39 -7.30 -1.81
N PHE A 20 -3.66 -7.79 -2.81
CA PHE A 20 -3.98 -7.59 -4.23
C PHE A 20 -5.20 -8.38 -4.69
N SER A 21 -5.43 -9.57 -4.10
CA SER A 21 -6.64 -10.35 -4.36
C SER A 21 -7.90 -9.64 -3.85
N PHE A 22 -7.81 -9.00 -2.67
CA PHE A 22 -8.88 -8.12 -2.19
C PHE A 22 -9.07 -6.89 -3.07
N MET A 23 -7.98 -6.28 -3.55
CA MET A 23 -8.03 -5.14 -4.48
C MET A 23 -8.77 -5.49 -5.78
N ARG A 24 -8.56 -6.70 -6.32
CA ARG A 24 -9.30 -7.23 -7.48
C ARG A 24 -10.80 -7.37 -7.22
N TYR A 25 -11.19 -7.80 -6.02
CA TYR A 25 -12.61 -7.93 -5.64
C TYR A 25 -13.28 -6.57 -5.40
N LEU A 26 -12.56 -5.60 -4.83
CA LEU A 26 -13.08 -4.28 -4.48
C LEU A 26 -13.08 -3.29 -5.66
N ALA A 27 -12.11 -3.39 -6.57
CA ALA A 27 -11.98 -2.51 -7.74
C ALA A 27 -13.24 -2.42 -8.63
N PRO A 28 -13.98 -3.51 -8.95
CA PRO A 28 -15.23 -3.41 -9.72
C PRO A 28 -16.41 -2.84 -8.93
N ILE A 29 -16.36 -2.84 -7.59
CA ILE A 29 -17.45 -2.37 -6.72
C ILE A 29 -17.30 -0.87 -6.42
N PHE A 30 -16.09 -0.44 -6.08
CA PHE A 30 -15.79 0.93 -5.66
C PHE A 30 -15.06 1.76 -6.72
N GLY A 31 -14.57 1.10 -7.78
CA GLY A 31 -13.70 1.72 -8.77
C GLY A 31 -12.22 1.71 -8.34
N PRO A 32 -11.31 1.79 -9.33
CA PRO A 32 -9.86 1.72 -9.08
C PRO A 32 -9.36 2.89 -8.25
N VAL A 33 -9.90 4.10 -8.46
CA VAL A 33 -9.50 5.32 -7.74
C VAL A 33 -9.88 5.22 -6.27
N LEU A 34 -11.13 4.92 -5.95
CA LEU A 34 -11.60 4.84 -4.56
C LEU A 34 -10.92 3.71 -3.77
N THR A 35 -10.62 2.59 -4.44
CA THR A 35 -9.89 1.47 -3.81
C THR A 35 -8.44 1.85 -3.46
N ALA A 36 -7.76 2.59 -4.33
CA ALA A 36 -6.44 3.12 -4.05
C ALA A 36 -6.48 4.20 -2.96
N ASP A 37 -7.45 5.11 -3.04
CA ASP A 37 -7.62 6.21 -2.09
C ASP A 37 -7.90 5.68 -0.67
N MET A 38 -8.80 4.69 -0.52
CA MET A 38 -9.06 4.01 0.76
C MET A 38 -7.80 3.37 1.34
N ARG A 39 -6.98 2.74 0.50
CA ARG A 39 -5.71 2.12 0.94
C ARG A 39 -4.73 3.19 1.44
N LEU A 40 -4.59 4.29 0.70
CA LEU A 40 -3.73 5.41 1.06
C LEU A 40 -4.23 6.10 2.34
N LEU A 41 -5.55 6.27 2.49
CA LEU A 41 -6.18 6.85 3.68
C LEU A 41 -5.95 5.98 4.91
N ILE A 42 -6.14 4.66 4.81
CA ILE A 42 -5.89 3.74 5.93
C ILE A 42 -4.41 3.76 6.30
N GLY A 43 -3.50 3.61 5.31
CA GLY A 43 -2.06 3.62 5.54
C GLY A 43 -1.58 4.94 6.15
N GLY A 44 -2.05 6.07 5.62
CA GLY A 44 -1.74 7.41 6.12
C GLY A 44 -2.29 7.65 7.53
N SER A 45 -3.50 7.18 7.82
CA SER A 45 -4.11 7.31 9.16
C SER A 45 -3.36 6.52 10.21
N VAL A 46 -2.98 5.27 9.90
CA VAL A 46 -2.17 4.44 10.79
C VAL A 46 -0.80 5.07 11.02
N LEU A 47 -0.15 5.56 9.96
CA LEU A 47 1.14 6.23 10.10
C LEU A 47 1.03 7.50 10.96
N CYS A 48 -0.05 8.27 10.79
CA CYS A 48 -0.33 9.46 11.60
C CYS A 48 -0.54 9.09 13.08
N LEU A 49 -1.33 8.04 13.36
CA LEU A 49 -1.52 7.51 14.71
C LEU A 49 -0.20 7.06 15.36
N VAL A 50 0.66 6.38 14.60
CA VAL A 50 1.99 5.97 15.06
C VAL A 50 2.84 7.18 15.40
N PHE A 51 2.87 8.21 14.56
CA PHE A 51 3.63 9.43 14.84
C PHE A 51 3.15 10.16 16.09
N ILE A 52 1.83 10.22 16.31
CA ILE A 52 1.24 10.77 17.53
C ILE A 52 1.66 9.92 18.74
N PHE A 53 1.59 8.60 18.63
CA PHE A 53 1.91 7.67 19.72
C PHE A 53 3.40 7.74 20.13
N PHE A 54 4.32 7.85 19.17
CA PHE A 54 5.75 7.97 19.42
C PHE A 54 6.21 9.42 19.69
N GLY A 55 5.30 10.40 19.65
CA GLY A 55 5.63 11.80 19.92
C GLY A 55 6.61 12.44 18.93
N VAL A 56 6.70 11.88 17.72
CA VAL A 56 7.62 12.38 16.68
C VAL A 56 7.05 13.66 16.10
N ARG A 57 7.77 14.77 16.29
CA ARG A 57 7.43 16.04 15.65
C ARG A 57 7.82 15.98 14.17
N LEU A 58 6.84 15.76 13.30
CA LEU A 58 7.04 16.02 11.89
C LEU A 58 7.07 17.54 11.66
N ASP A 59 8.16 18.04 11.09
CA ASP A 59 8.19 19.34 10.42
C ASP A 59 7.44 19.25 9.07
N TRP A 60 6.19 18.80 9.12
CA TRP A 60 5.33 18.57 7.96
C TRP A 60 5.18 19.82 7.11
N ARG A 61 5.18 21.01 7.72
CA ARG A 61 5.13 22.30 7.00
C ARG A 61 6.42 22.64 6.26
N LYS A 62 7.57 22.14 6.69
CA LYS A 62 8.86 22.43 6.06
C LYS A 62 9.13 21.50 4.89
N HIS A 63 8.68 20.26 4.99
CA HIS A 63 8.94 19.18 4.04
C HIS A 63 7.69 18.70 3.29
N TRP A 64 6.61 19.50 3.25
CA TRP A 64 5.33 19.10 2.67
C TRP A 64 5.45 18.70 1.19
N GLN A 65 6.32 19.37 0.43
CA GLN A 65 6.57 19.06 -0.97
C GLN A 65 7.28 17.71 -1.11
N GLU A 66 8.35 17.47 -0.35
CA GLU A 66 9.06 16.19 -0.38
C GLU A 66 8.13 15.04 0.06
N TYR A 67 7.35 15.20 1.13
CA TYR A 67 6.40 14.18 1.56
C TYR A 67 5.31 13.91 0.53
N THR A 68 4.82 14.95 -0.14
CA THR A 68 3.82 14.78 -1.21
C THR A 68 4.43 14.08 -2.42
N VAL A 69 5.63 14.47 -2.86
CA VAL A 69 6.31 13.86 -4.01
C VAL A 69 6.66 12.41 -3.73
N ILE A 70 7.20 12.09 -2.55
CA ILE A 70 7.51 10.72 -2.15
C ILE A 70 6.22 9.92 -2.01
N GLY A 71 5.19 10.44 -1.36
CA GLY A 71 3.90 9.77 -1.24
C GLY A 71 3.26 9.48 -2.60
N LEU A 72 3.31 10.45 -3.52
CA LEU A 72 2.75 10.30 -4.86
C LEU A 72 3.56 9.32 -5.71
N LEU A 73 4.88 9.40 -5.71
CA LEU A 73 5.73 8.53 -6.53
C LEU A 73 5.84 7.11 -5.97
N ASN A 74 5.88 6.96 -4.64
CA ASN A 74 6.10 5.68 -3.99
C ASN A 74 4.81 4.92 -3.75
N SER A 75 3.70 5.62 -3.49
CA SER A 75 2.43 4.99 -3.15
C SER A 75 1.29 5.41 -4.08
N GLY A 76 1.05 6.71 -4.29
CA GLY A 76 -0.10 7.19 -5.06
C GLY A 76 -0.15 6.67 -6.50
N ALA A 77 0.87 6.98 -7.29
CA ALA A 77 0.99 6.55 -8.68
C ALA A 77 1.02 5.02 -8.83
N PRO A 78 1.90 4.27 -8.15
CA PRO A 78 1.92 2.82 -8.30
C PRO A 78 0.61 2.17 -7.84
N PHE A 79 0.01 2.56 -6.71
CA PHE A 79 -1.25 1.95 -6.27
C PHE A 79 -2.43 2.30 -7.20
N LEU A 80 -2.47 3.50 -7.79
CA LEU A 80 -3.44 3.83 -8.84
C LEU A 80 -3.25 2.94 -10.08
N LEU A 81 -2.01 2.76 -10.55
CA LEU A 81 -1.70 1.86 -11.67
C LEU A 81 -2.06 0.40 -11.34
N TYR A 82 -1.77 -0.08 -10.13
CA TYR A 82 -2.14 -1.42 -9.69
C TYR A 82 -3.66 -1.60 -9.61
N SER A 83 -4.39 -0.60 -9.12
CA SER A 83 -5.86 -0.60 -9.09
C SER A 83 -6.45 -0.67 -10.50
N PHE A 84 -5.86 0.06 -11.45
CA PHE A 84 -6.26 0.01 -12.85
C PHE A 84 -5.92 -1.34 -13.50
N ALA A 85 -4.73 -1.87 -13.23
CA ALA A 85 -4.32 -3.20 -13.68
C ALA A 85 -5.22 -4.30 -13.09
N ALA A 86 -5.69 -4.13 -11.85
CA ALA A 86 -6.61 -5.05 -11.20
C ALA A 86 -7.99 -5.12 -11.89
N LEU A 87 -8.35 -4.19 -12.78
CA LEU A 87 -9.54 -4.33 -13.62
C LEU A 87 -9.34 -5.34 -14.76
N HIS A 88 -8.12 -5.44 -15.28
CA HIS A 88 -7.78 -6.21 -16.48
C HIS A 88 -7.07 -7.54 -16.17
N ILE A 89 -6.41 -7.64 -15.00
CA ILE A 89 -5.49 -8.73 -14.66
C ILE A 89 -5.92 -9.37 -13.32
N PRO A 90 -5.76 -10.71 -13.15
CA PRO A 90 -6.00 -11.37 -11.87
C PRO A 90 -5.08 -10.83 -10.76
N GLY A 91 -5.61 -10.67 -9.54
CA GLY A 91 -4.85 -10.13 -8.40
C GLY A 91 -3.54 -10.88 -8.12
N SER A 92 -3.51 -12.19 -8.36
CA SER A 92 -2.31 -13.02 -8.22
C SER A 92 -1.18 -12.66 -9.20
N VAL A 93 -1.51 -12.22 -10.43
CA VAL A 93 -0.51 -11.78 -11.42
C VAL A 93 -0.01 -10.38 -11.06
N SER A 94 -0.89 -9.50 -10.57
CA SER A 94 -0.49 -8.18 -10.05
C SER A 94 0.48 -8.28 -8.86
N SER A 95 0.29 -9.24 -7.95
CA SER A 95 1.23 -9.45 -6.83
C SER A 95 2.61 -9.96 -7.28
N ILE A 96 2.65 -10.77 -8.35
CA ILE A 96 3.92 -11.25 -8.93
C ILE A 96 4.66 -10.09 -9.59
N ILE A 97 3.96 -9.27 -10.39
CA ILE A 97 4.54 -8.08 -11.03
C ILE A 97 5.07 -7.10 -9.97
N ASN A 98 4.33 -6.93 -8.87
CA ASN A 98 4.77 -6.09 -7.76
C ASN A 98 6.03 -6.59 -7.06
N SER A 99 6.25 -7.91 -7.02
CA SER A 99 7.46 -8.50 -6.45
C SER A 99 8.68 -8.42 -7.39
N LEU A 100 8.49 -7.97 -8.64
CA LEU A 100 9.56 -7.80 -9.62
C LEU A 100 10.26 -6.43 -9.52
N ALA A 101 9.62 -5.46 -8.85
CA ALA A 101 10.09 -4.09 -8.65
C ALA A 101 10.84 -3.95 -7.31
#